data_AF-A0A8S3Z3X3-F1
#
_entry.id   AF-A0A8S3Z3X3-F1
#
_cell.length_a   1.000
_cell.length_b   1.000
_cell.length_c   1.000
_cell.angle_alpha   90.00
_cell.angle_beta   90.00
_cell.angle_gamma   90.00
#
_symmetry.space_group_name_H-M   'P 1'
#
loop_
_entity.id
_entity.type
_entity.pdbx_description
1 polymer ?
#
loop_
_entity_poly.entity_id
_entity_poly.type
_entity_poly.pdbx_seq_one_letter_code
_entity_poly.pdbx_strand_id
1 'polypeptide(L)'
;MEANTEIADYRKRMDNFPCAFNLAGTDNLSTARLKAVQHNLDSELAINDGCDNELIIKRNLLTWVLFRLDKRDEALQLNGQVIESTRSKNIASLANRSFIVLLMKDDVQALKFLEDLEKMKSDKNFQTYFTDAEAEQAYYYSRLGGLNLQRAITLFC
;
A
#
# COMPACT_ATOMS: atom_id res chain seq x y z
N MET A 1 11.13 -6.59 -27.24
CA MET A 1 12.12 -7.07 -26.24
C MET A 1 12.41 -6.00 -25.18
N GLU A 2 12.19 -4.71 -25.47
CA GLU A 2 12.41 -3.57 -24.56
C GLU A 2 11.41 -3.47 -23.40
N ALA A 3 10.12 -3.79 -23.61
CA ALA A 3 9.08 -3.70 -22.56
C ALA A 3 9.34 -4.60 -21.33
N ASN A 4 10.02 -5.74 -21.51
CA ASN A 4 10.37 -6.63 -20.39
C ASN A 4 11.49 -6.06 -19.51
N THR A 5 12.35 -5.20 -20.05
CA THR A 5 13.47 -4.59 -19.32
C THR A 5 12.98 -3.41 -18.47
N GLU A 6 12.07 -2.58 -18.99
CA GLU A 6 11.49 -1.45 -18.24
C GLU A 6 10.63 -1.91 -17.06
N ILE A 7 9.84 -2.98 -17.21
CA ILE A 7 9.03 -3.53 -16.11
C ILE A 7 9.91 -4.18 -15.02
N ALA A 8 11.01 -4.84 -15.41
CA ALA A 8 11.96 -5.39 -14.44
C ALA A 8 12.67 -4.29 -13.65
N ASP A 9 13.04 -3.18 -14.30
CA ASP A 9 13.59 -2.00 -13.64
C ASP A 9 12.55 -1.34 -12.71
N TYR A 10 11.30 -1.23 -13.15
CA TYR A 10 10.20 -0.70 -12.35
C TYR A 10 10.05 -1.45 -11.02
N ARG A 11 9.97 -2.79 -11.05
CA ARG A 11 9.78 -3.58 -9.81
C ARG A 11 10.93 -3.36 -8.84
N LYS A 12 12.17 -3.41 -9.34
CA LYS A 12 13.36 -3.18 -8.52
C LYS A 12 13.37 -1.79 -7.88
N ARG A 13 12.89 -0.76 -8.59
CA ARG A 13 12.76 0.60 -8.06
C ARG A 13 11.66 0.68 -7.00
N MET A 14 10.51 0.06 -7.26
CA MET A 14 9.37 0.00 -6.34
C MET A 14 9.65 -0.79 -5.05
N ASP A 15 10.58 -1.75 -5.07
CA ASP A 15 10.99 -2.48 -3.85
C ASP A 15 11.62 -1.54 -2.81
N ASN A 16 12.07 -0.34 -3.20
CA ASN A 16 12.57 0.69 -2.29
C ASN A 16 11.46 1.56 -1.66
N PHE A 17 10.19 1.25 -1.86
CA PHE A 17 9.07 2.03 -1.30
C PHE A 17 8.08 1.08 -0.58
N PRO A 18 8.02 1.11 0.76
CA PRO A 18 7.14 0.24 1.54
C PRO A 18 5.66 0.45 1.17
N CYS A 19 4.94 -0.63 0.84
CA CYS A 19 3.51 -0.58 0.54
C CYS A 19 2.82 -1.94 0.75
N ALA A 20 1.52 -2.02 0.47
CA ALA A 20 0.77 -3.28 0.62
C ALA A 20 1.07 -4.30 -0.50
N PHE A 21 1.48 -3.82 -1.68
CA PHE A 21 1.69 -4.67 -2.87
C PHE A 21 3.05 -5.36 -2.93
N ASN A 22 4.03 -4.93 -2.13
CA ASN A 22 5.32 -5.61 -1.98
C ASN A 22 5.44 -6.36 -0.63
N LEU A 23 4.31 -6.64 0.03
CA LEU A 23 4.27 -7.55 1.18
C LEU A 23 4.58 -8.98 0.74
N ALA A 24 5.73 -9.50 1.18
CA ALA A 24 6.10 -10.88 0.94
C ALA A 24 5.13 -11.85 1.63
N GLY A 25 4.93 -13.05 1.07
CA GLY A 25 4.17 -14.13 1.73
C GLY A 25 2.66 -13.91 1.79
N THR A 26 2.12 -12.98 1.00
CA THR A 26 0.69 -12.67 0.93
C THR A 26 -0.01 -13.26 -0.29
N ASP A 27 0.73 -13.99 -1.14
CA ASP A 27 0.23 -14.56 -2.40
C ASP A 27 -0.86 -15.61 -2.15
N ASN A 28 -0.68 -16.43 -1.12
CA ASN A 28 -1.56 -17.57 -0.80
C ASN A 28 -2.71 -17.22 0.16
N LEU A 29 -2.99 -15.95 0.39
CA LEU A 29 -4.12 -15.55 1.23
C LEU A 29 -5.44 -15.94 0.56
N SER A 30 -6.28 -16.66 1.30
CA SER A 30 -7.59 -17.07 0.80
C SER A 30 -8.54 -15.88 0.67
N THR A 31 -9.49 -15.98 -0.27
CA THR A 31 -10.58 -15.00 -0.42
C THR A 31 -11.38 -14.86 0.88
N ALA A 32 -11.58 -15.95 1.63
CA ALA A 32 -12.26 -15.92 2.93
C ALA A 32 -11.48 -15.06 3.94
N ARG A 33 -10.15 -15.17 3.97
CA ARG A 33 -9.30 -14.34 4.84
C ARG A 33 -9.36 -12.87 4.45
N LEU A 34 -9.28 -12.57 3.16
CA LEU A 34 -9.39 -11.20 2.65
C LEU A 34 -10.75 -10.57 3.01
N LYS A 35 -11.86 -11.32 2.87
CA LYS A 35 -13.19 -10.85 3.28
C LYS A 35 -13.29 -10.60 4.78
N ALA A 36 -12.68 -11.45 5.61
CA ALA A 36 -12.64 -11.23 7.06
C ALA A 36 -11.85 -9.98 7.43
N VAL A 37 -10.71 -9.74 6.78
CA VAL A 37 -9.92 -8.51 6.97
C VAL A 37 -10.72 -7.28 6.51
N GLN A 38 -11.39 -7.35 5.35
CA GLN A 38 -12.26 -6.29 4.86
C GLN A 38 -13.33 -5.93 5.89
N HIS A 39 -14.08 -6.93 6.37
CA HIS A 39 -15.15 -6.73 7.34
C HIS A 39 -14.67 -6.07 8.65
N ASN A 40 -13.51 -6.49 9.15
CA ASN A 40 -12.93 -5.91 10.36
C ASN A 40 -12.51 -4.44 10.14
N LEU A 41 -11.89 -4.14 8.99
CA LEU A 41 -11.49 -2.77 8.64
C LEU A 41 -12.72 -1.87 8.46
N ASP A 42 -13.76 -2.35 7.77
CA ASP A 42 -15.00 -1.60 7.57
C ASP A 42 -15.66 -1.26 8.93
N SER A 43 -15.65 -2.21 9.87
CA SER A 43 -16.17 -2.01 11.23
C SER A 43 -15.34 -1.01 12.03
N GLU A 44 -14.00 -1.09 11.94
CA GLU A 44 -13.10 -0.15 12.61
C GLU A 44 -13.19 1.26 12.03
N LEU A 45 -13.34 1.40 10.72
CA LEU A 45 -13.49 2.70 10.05
C LEU A 45 -14.84 3.38 10.36
N ALA A 46 -15.86 2.60 10.72
CA ALA A 46 -17.16 3.14 11.15
C ALA A 46 -17.09 3.76 12.55
N ILE A 47 -16.14 3.33 13.38
CA ILE A 47 -15.90 3.85 14.72
C ILE A 47 -14.83 4.94 14.60
N ASN A 48 -15.25 6.19 14.37
CA ASN A 48 -14.32 7.31 14.27
C ASN A 48 -13.72 7.64 15.65
N ASP A 49 -12.51 7.16 15.92
CA ASP A 49 -11.75 7.41 17.14
C ASP A 49 -10.90 8.70 17.10
N GLY A 50 -10.88 9.40 15.96
CA GLY A 50 -10.19 10.68 15.78
C GLY A 50 -8.69 10.57 15.48
N CYS A 51 -8.14 9.38 15.28
CA CYS A 51 -6.73 9.21 14.92
C CYS A 51 -6.52 9.16 13.40
N ASP A 52 -6.27 10.32 12.78
CA ASP A 52 -6.12 10.45 11.32
C ASP A 52 -5.07 9.50 10.72
N ASN A 53 -3.95 9.32 11.40
CA ASN A 53 -2.90 8.40 10.96
C ASN A 53 -3.40 6.96 10.93
N GLU A 54 -4.11 6.52 11.97
CA GLU A 54 -4.65 5.16 12.01
C GLU A 54 -5.70 4.95 10.91
N LEU A 55 -6.52 5.95 10.62
CA LEU A 55 -7.45 5.93 9.50
C LEU A 55 -6.74 5.79 8.15
N ILE A 56 -5.64 6.51 7.93
CA ILE A 56 -4.83 6.41 6.72
C ILE A 56 -4.31 4.99 6.53
N ILE A 57 -3.71 4.40 7.57
CA ILE A 57 -3.13 3.05 7.52
C ILE A 57 -4.23 2.01 7.22
N LYS A 58 -5.36 2.09 7.92
CA LYS A 58 -6.52 1.21 7.69
C LYS A 58 -7.03 1.30 6.25
N ARG A 59 -7.15 2.52 5.70
CA ARG A 59 -7.60 2.76 4.32
C ARG A 59 -6.60 2.28 3.26
N ASN A 60 -5.30 2.43 3.50
CA ASN A 60 -4.27 1.88 2.62
C ASN A 60 -4.30 0.34 2.60
N LEU A 61 -4.49 -0.32 3.76
CA LEU A 61 -4.69 -1.77 3.79
C LEU A 61 -5.97 -2.18 3.07
N LEU A 62 -7.08 -1.48 3.35
CA LEU A 62 -8.38 -1.77 2.74
C LEU A 62 -8.33 -1.62 1.22
N THR A 63 -7.62 -0.61 0.70
CA THR A 63 -7.35 -0.45 -0.74
C THR A 63 -6.80 -1.73 -1.35
N TRP A 64 -5.76 -2.30 -0.74
CA TRP A 64 -5.15 -3.53 -1.25
C TRP A 64 -6.08 -4.73 -1.12
N VAL A 65 -6.83 -4.85 -0.02
CA VAL A 65 -7.82 -5.91 0.17
C VAL A 65 -8.91 -5.85 -0.90
N LEU A 66 -9.47 -4.66 -1.17
CA LEU A 66 -10.45 -4.42 -2.22
C LEU A 66 -9.91 -4.82 -3.58
N PHE A 67 -8.67 -4.41 -3.89
CA PHE A 67 -8.02 -4.79 -5.15
C PHE A 67 -7.85 -6.31 -5.28
N ARG A 68 -7.41 -7.01 -4.20
CA ARG A 68 -7.29 -8.48 -4.16
C ARG A 68 -8.63 -9.21 -4.26
N LEU A 69 -9.74 -8.53 -3.97
CA LEU A 69 -11.11 -9.01 -4.13
C LEU A 69 -11.74 -8.58 -5.48
N ASP A 70 -10.92 -8.08 -6.41
CA ASP A 70 -11.31 -7.57 -7.74
C ASP A 70 -12.30 -6.39 -7.73
N LYS A 71 -12.37 -5.66 -6.60
CA LYS A 71 -13.13 -4.42 -6.45
C LYS A 71 -12.27 -3.20 -6.82
N ARG A 72 -11.87 -3.13 -8.09
CA ARG A 72 -10.83 -2.19 -8.55
C ARG A 72 -11.22 -0.73 -8.43
N ASP A 73 -12.46 -0.39 -8.79
CA ASP A 73 -12.94 0.99 -8.75
C ASP A 73 -13.01 1.50 -7.30
N GLU A 74 -13.51 0.67 -6.38
CA GLU A 74 -13.53 0.97 -4.94
C GLU A 74 -12.10 1.17 -4.40
N ALA A 75 -11.16 0.31 -4.80
CA ALA A 75 -9.76 0.44 -4.40
C ALA A 75 -9.12 1.74 -4.92
N LEU A 76 -9.36 2.09 -6.18
CA LEU A 76 -8.88 3.34 -6.78
C LEU A 76 -9.46 4.57 -6.10
N GLN A 77 -10.75 4.56 -5.80
CA GLN A 77 -11.44 5.67 -5.15
C GLN A 77 -10.88 5.88 -3.73
N LEU A 78 -10.82 4.80 -2.94
CA LEU A 78 -10.34 4.87 -1.56
C LEU A 78 -8.87 5.32 -1.48
N ASN A 79 -8.02 4.78 -2.36
CA ASN A 79 -6.62 5.19 -2.43
C ASN A 79 -6.46 6.66 -2.83
N GLY A 80 -7.29 7.14 -3.78
CA GLY A 80 -7.31 8.55 -4.18
C GLY A 80 -7.65 9.48 -3.00
N GLN A 81 -8.60 9.09 -2.16
CA GLN A 81 -8.96 9.85 -0.95
C GLN A 81 -7.78 9.96 0.03
N VAL A 82 -7.00 8.89 0.21
CA VAL A 82 -5.81 8.91 1.08
C VAL A 82 -4.71 9.81 0.50
N ILE A 83 -4.46 9.74 -0.80
CA ILE A 83 -3.48 10.61 -1.47
C ILE A 83 -3.88 12.08 -1.30
N GLU A 84 -5.15 12.40 -1.51
CA GLU A 84 -5.68 13.76 -1.35
C GLU A 84 -5.56 14.25 0.11
N SER A 85 -6.01 13.44 1.08
CA SER A 85 -5.98 13.84 2.50
C SER A 85 -4.56 14.03 3.03
N THR A 86 -3.60 13.27 2.50
CA THR A 86 -2.17 13.38 2.87
C THR A 86 -1.40 14.36 1.99
N ARG A 87 -2.05 15.03 1.03
CA ARG A 87 -1.41 15.94 0.05
C ARG A 87 -0.21 15.28 -0.65
N SER A 88 -0.36 14.01 -1.00
CA SER A 88 0.69 13.18 -1.61
C SER A 88 1.96 13.04 -0.76
N LYS A 89 1.85 13.11 0.57
CA LYS A 89 2.97 12.93 1.52
C LYS A 89 2.98 11.57 2.22
N ASN A 90 2.19 10.61 1.76
CA ASN A 90 2.18 9.24 2.26
C ASN A 90 2.74 8.27 1.20
N ILE A 91 3.95 7.74 1.45
CA ILE A 91 4.68 6.85 0.53
C ILE A 91 3.86 5.59 0.20
N ALA A 92 3.26 4.95 1.21
CA ALA A 92 2.50 3.72 1.02
C ALA A 92 1.33 3.91 0.04
N SER A 93 0.58 5.01 0.16
CA SER A 93 -0.55 5.32 -0.71
C SER A 93 -0.16 5.55 -2.17
N LEU A 94 0.93 6.30 -2.43
CA LEU A 94 1.45 6.54 -3.77
C LEU A 94 2.01 5.26 -4.39
N ALA A 95 2.72 4.46 -3.59
CA ALA A 95 3.24 3.17 -4.04
C ALA A 95 2.13 2.17 -4.35
N ASN A 96 1.10 2.09 -3.50
CA ASN A 96 -0.11 1.32 -3.77
C ASN A 96 -0.76 1.76 -5.08
N ARG A 97 -0.91 3.07 -5.31
CA ARG A 97 -1.48 3.61 -6.56
C ARG A 97 -0.69 3.16 -7.78
N SER A 98 0.64 3.31 -7.71
CA SER A 98 1.56 2.92 -8.77
C SER A 98 1.38 1.45 -9.18
N PHE A 99 1.31 0.56 -8.19
CA PHE A 99 1.04 -0.86 -8.45
C PHE A 99 -0.36 -1.12 -9.02
N ILE A 100 -1.40 -0.48 -8.49
CA ILE A 100 -2.78 -0.67 -8.97
C ILE A 100 -2.87 -0.31 -10.45
N VAL A 101 -2.37 0.86 -10.85
CA VAL A 101 -2.49 1.35 -12.23
C VAL A 101 -1.64 0.51 -13.19
N LEU A 102 -0.46 0.04 -12.76
CA LEU A 102 0.33 -0.92 -13.53
C LEU A 102 -0.42 -2.24 -13.73
N LEU A 103 -1.03 -2.78 -12.69
CA LEU A 103 -1.80 -4.03 -12.76
C LEU A 103 -3.06 -3.88 -13.62
N MET A 104 -3.56 -2.65 -13.76
CA MET A 104 -4.64 -2.26 -14.68
C MET A 104 -4.16 -1.92 -16.10
N LYS A 105 -2.88 -2.11 -16.41
CA LYS A 105 -2.26 -1.87 -17.73
C LYS A 105 -2.14 -0.40 -18.13
N ASP A 106 -2.09 0.50 -17.16
CA ASP A 106 -1.73 1.91 -17.37
C ASP A 106 -0.28 2.15 -16.91
N ASP A 107 0.65 1.69 -17.74
CA ASP A 107 2.09 1.73 -17.46
C ASP A 107 2.61 3.18 -17.37
N VAL A 108 2.05 4.09 -18.17
CA VAL A 108 2.41 5.52 -18.18
C VAL A 108 2.06 6.16 -16.85
N GLN A 109 0.87 5.87 -16.30
CA GLN A 109 0.47 6.41 -15.00
C GLN A 109 1.28 5.78 -13.86
N ALA A 110 1.61 4.49 -13.96
CA ALA A 110 2.48 3.83 -12.98
C ALA A 110 3.85 4.51 -12.88
N LEU A 111 4.47 4.78 -14.03
CA LEU A 111 5.77 5.46 -14.08
C LEU A 111 5.72 6.87 -13.48
N LYS A 112 4.65 7.63 -13.71
CA LYS A 112 4.46 8.95 -13.08
C LYS A 112 4.44 8.87 -11.56
N PHE A 113 3.71 7.91 -10.98
CA PHE A 113 3.69 7.73 -9.52
C PHE A 113 5.06 7.29 -8.96
N LEU A 114 5.78 6.43 -9.69
CA LEU A 114 7.15 6.07 -9.32
C LEU A 114 8.10 7.28 -9.38
N GLU A 115 8.01 8.11 -10.41
CA GLU A 115 8.79 9.35 -10.48
C GLU A 115 8.47 10.31 -9.32
N ASP A 116 7.22 10.42 -8.93
CA ASP A 116 6.83 11.25 -7.79
C ASP A 116 7.37 10.70 -6.46
N LEU A 117 7.35 9.38 -6.27
CA LEU A 117 8.01 8.71 -5.15
C LEU A 117 9.52 8.95 -5.14
N GLU A 118 10.18 8.94 -6.30
CA GLU A 118 11.60 9.21 -6.40
C GLU A 118 11.93 10.68 -6.10
N LYS A 119 11.11 11.63 -6.56
CA LYS A 119 11.23 13.04 -6.19
C LYS A 119 11.08 13.26 -4.69
N MET A 120 10.23 12.49 -4.01
CA MET A 120 10.08 12.57 -2.56
C MET A 120 11.38 12.29 -1.81
N LYS A 121 12.34 11.53 -2.39
CA LYS A 121 13.66 11.29 -1.76
C LYS A 121 14.45 12.57 -1.49
N SER A 122 14.16 13.65 -2.20
CA SER A 122 14.77 14.97 -1.98
C SER A 122 14.02 15.84 -0.97
N ASP A 123 12.88 15.39 -0.44
CA ASP A 123 12.15 16.09 0.61
C ASP A 123 12.89 15.97 1.96
N LYS A 124 12.99 17.07 2.70
CA LYS A 124 13.64 17.10 4.03
C LYS A 124 13.00 16.14 5.04
N ASN A 125 11.72 15.81 4.85
CA ASN A 125 10.96 14.92 5.72
C ASN A 125 10.87 13.49 5.18
N PHE A 126 11.58 13.16 4.10
CA PHE A 126 11.51 11.86 3.44
C PHE A 126 11.68 10.69 4.43
N GLN A 127 12.67 10.79 5.32
CA GLN A 127 12.95 9.72 6.27
C GLN A 127 11.77 9.46 7.21
N THR A 128 11.06 10.50 7.64
CA THR A 128 9.84 10.37 8.45
C THR A 128 8.76 9.64 7.66
N TYR A 129 8.48 10.07 6.42
CA TYR A 129 7.49 9.44 5.56
C TYR A 129 7.83 7.97 5.25
N PHE A 130 9.11 7.66 5.15
CA PHE A 130 9.61 6.31 4.90
C PHE A 130 9.38 5.40 6.11
N THR A 131 9.78 5.86 7.29
CA THR A 131 9.54 5.14 8.55
C THR A 131 8.05 4.95 8.83
N ASP A 132 7.22 5.95 8.54
CA ASP A 132 5.76 5.80 8.64
C ASP A 132 5.26 4.68 7.71
N ALA A 133 5.75 4.62 6.47
CA ALA A 133 5.38 3.57 5.51
C ALA A 133 5.84 2.17 5.93
N GLU A 134 7.01 2.03 6.56
CA GLU A 134 7.46 0.76 7.16
C GLU A 134 6.57 0.33 8.32
N ALA A 135 6.18 1.29 9.18
CA ALA A 135 5.23 1.04 10.26
C ALA A 135 3.85 0.59 9.72
N GLU A 136 3.41 1.14 8.57
CA GLU A 136 2.20 0.65 7.90
C GLU A 136 2.34 -0.81 7.47
N GLN A 137 3.47 -1.21 6.87
CA GLN A 137 3.70 -2.60 6.49
C GLN A 137 3.69 -3.54 7.70
N ALA A 138 4.29 -3.13 8.81
CA ALA A 138 4.29 -3.87 10.06
C ALA A 138 2.85 -4.06 10.57
N TYR A 139 2.04 -3.00 10.53
CA TYR A 139 0.62 -3.06 10.81
C TYR A 139 -0.11 -4.04 9.86
N TYR A 140 0.14 -3.97 8.54
CA TYR A 140 -0.49 -4.88 7.58
C TYR A 140 -0.22 -6.35 7.91
N TYR A 141 1.04 -6.71 8.16
CA TYR A 141 1.38 -8.09 8.54
C TYR A 141 0.66 -8.54 9.81
N SER A 142 0.52 -7.67 10.81
CA SER A 142 -0.24 -7.98 12.03
C SER A 142 -1.72 -8.29 11.75
N ARG A 143 -2.33 -7.55 10.82
CA ARG A 143 -3.75 -7.70 10.45
C ARG A 143 -4.00 -8.91 9.56
N LEU A 144 -3.06 -9.24 8.67
CA LEU A 144 -3.16 -10.39 7.77
C LEU A 144 -3.00 -11.71 8.53
N GLY A 145 -2.22 -11.74 9.61
CA GLY A 145 -2.09 -12.90 10.52
C GLY A 145 -1.36 -14.10 9.93
N GLY A 146 -1.27 -15.19 10.72
CA GLY A 146 -0.59 -16.44 10.32
C GLY A 146 0.93 -16.32 10.35
N LEU A 147 1.62 -16.91 9.36
CA LEU A 147 3.10 -16.84 9.22
C LEU A 147 3.65 -15.40 9.08
N ASN A 148 2.76 -14.44 8.82
CA ASN A 148 3.10 -13.03 8.70
C ASN A 148 3.35 -12.34 10.05
N LEU A 149 2.93 -12.92 11.17
CA LEU A 149 3.15 -12.33 12.49
C LEU A 149 4.65 -12.17 12.80
N GLN A 150 5.46 -13.14 12.39
CA GLN A 150 6.91 -13.09 12.63
C GLN A 150 7.57 -11.95 11.85
N ARG A 151 7.05 -11.62 10.66
CA ARG A 151 7.51 -10.45 9.88
C ARG A 151 7.06 -9.12 10.49
N ALA A 152 5.86 -9.07 11.06
CA ALA A 152 5.43 -7.90 11.83
C ALA A 152 6.39 -7.63 12.99
N ILE A 153 6.76 -8.66 13.75
CA ILE A 153 7.72 -8.54 14.87
C ILE A 153 9.09 -8.03 14.37
N THR A 154 9.62 -8.56 13.28
CA THR A 154 10.91 -8.10 12.72
C THR A 154 10.88 -6.67 12.21
N LEU A 155 9.74 -6.15 11.76
CA LEU A 155 9.63 -4.74 11.35
C LEU A 155 9.42 -3.78 12.53
N PHE A 156 8.91 -4.27 13.66
CA PHE A 156 8.71 -3.48 14.87
C PHE A 156 9.93 -3.46 15.81
N CYS A 157 10.93 -4.32 15.61
CA CYS A 157 12.11 -4.51 16.48
C CYS A 157 13.41 -4.20 15.74
#